data_AF-A0A7D5M1J0-F1
#
_entry.id   AF-A0A7D5M1J0-F1
#
_cell.length_a   1.000
_cell.length_b   1.000
_cell.length_c   1.000
_cell.angle_alpha   90.00
_cell.angle_beta   90.00
_cell.angle_gamma   90.00
#
_symmetry.space_group_name_H-M   'P 1'
#
loop_
_entity.id
_entity.type
_entity.pdbx_description
1 polymer ?
#
loop_
_entity_poly.entity_id
_entity_poly.type
_entity_poly.pdbx_seq_one_letter_code
_entity_poly.pdbx_strand_id
1 'polypeptide(L)'
;MTDEYAELQKLRALWSKAIIHRGNHKHKKSTKKKWHIYYYDEEGNFKTQRVNTLQAMYYKTQKRKRIKYVCTECLEMFVGLVKSHKEEVECPYCEMG
;
A
#
# COMPACT_ATOMS: atom_id res chain seq x y z
N MET A 1 14.86 12.28 -3.54
CA MET A 1 13.66 12.08 -4.37
C MET A 1 13.24 10.60 -4.46
N THR A 2 14.12 9.64 -4.16
CA THR A 2 13.89 8.18 -4.19
C THR A 2 13.19 7.61 -2.94
N ASP A 3 13.40 8.20 -1.76
CA ASP A 3 12.82 7.65 -0.51
C ASP A 3 11.30 7.83 -0.40
N GLU A 4 10.78 8.95 -0.91
CA GLU A 4 9.34 9.26 -0.84
C GLU A 4 8.52 8.33 -1.74
N TYR A 5 9.03 8.04 -2.94
CA TYR A 5 8.38 7.13 -3.88
C TYR A 5 8.37 5.69 -3.35
N ALA A 6 9.47 5.24 -2.75
CA ALA A 6 9.55 3.94 -2.08
C ALA A 6 8.55 3.83 -0.91
N GLU A 7 8.37 4.89 -0.12
CA GLU A 7 7.36 4.91 0.94
C GLU A 7 5.93 4.88 0.39
N LEU A 8 5.64 5.62 -0.69
CA LEU A 8 4.33 5.57 -1.36
C LEU A 8 4.01 4.18 -1.92
N GLN A 9 5.00 3.47 -2.48
CA GLN A 9 4.84 2.10 -2.94
C GLN A 9 4.55 1.15 -1.78
N LYS A 10 5.20 1.35 -0.62
CA LYS A 10 4.87 0.61 0.59
C LYS A 10 3.43 0.88 1.03
N LEU A 11 2.90 2.10 0.95
CA LEU A 11 1.49 2.37 1.28
C LEU A 11 0.48 1.61 0.39
N ARG A 12 0.88 1.29 -0.84
CA ARG A 12 0.09 0.51 -1.82
C ARG A 12 0.36 -1.00 -1.77
N ALA A 13 1.30 -1.43 -0.92
CA ALA A 13 1.78 -2.79 -0.82
C ALA A 13 0.73 -3.79 -0.32
N LEU A 14 1.06 -5.07 -0.51
CA LEU A 14 0.41 -6.17 0.19
C LEU A 14 1.07 -6.41 1.56
N TRP A 15 0.24 -6.71 2.55
CA TRP A 15 0.65 -6.90 3.94
C TRP A 15 0.27 -8.30 4.37
N SER A 16 1.23 -9.09 4.84
CA SER A 16 0.91 -10.41 5.39
C SER A 16 1.65 -10.70 6.68
N LYS A 17 0.97 -11.43 7.56
CA LYS A 17 1.55 -11.96 8.79
C LYS A 17 1.89 -13.43 8.52
N ALA A 18 3.14 -13.67 8.16
CA ALA A 18 3.62 -14.99 7.77
C ALA A 18 4.46 -15.64 8.88
N ILE A 19 4.47 -16.97 8.88
CA ILE A 19 5.45 -17.74 9.64
C ILE A 19 6.73 -17.81 8.80
N ILE A 20 7.87 -17.47 9.39
CA ILE A 20 9.16 -17.65 8.72
C ILE A 20 9.61 -19.08 8.97
N HIS A 21 9.78 -19.85 7.90
CA HIS A 21 10.29 -21.20 7.98
C HIS A 21 11.81 -21.17 8.18
N ARG A 22 12.29 -21.96 9.14
CA ARG A 22 13.69 -22.40 9.25
C ARG A 22 13.64 -23.90 9.56
N GLY A 23 13.57 -24.74 8.54
CA GLY A 23 13.43 -26.19 8.69
C GLY A 23 11.99 -26.69 8.88
N ASN A 24 11.83 -27.79 9.63
CA ASN A 24 10.64 -28.65 9.71
C ASN A 24 9.30 -27.90 9.63
N HIS A 25 8.46 -28.30 8.67
CA HIS A 25 7.21 -27.63 8.28
C HIS A 25 6.05 -27.80 9.28
N LYS A 26 6.26 -28.43 10.44
CA LYS A 26 5.25 -28.57 11.48
C LYS A 26 5.09 -27.28 12.29
N HIS A 27 4.01 -26.54 12.03
CA HIS A 27 3.66 -25.34 12.79
C HIS A 27 2.99 -25.68 14.12
N LYS A 28 3.48 -25.07 15.21
CA LYS A 28 2.77 -25.04 16.49
C LYS A 28 1.99 -23.72 16.57
N LYS A 29 0.88 -23.69 17.33
CA LYS A 29 0.10 -22.45 17.52
C LYS A 29 0.94 -21.29 18.09
N SER A 30 1.98 -21.60 18.87
CA SER A 30 2.92 -20.66 19.47
C SER A 30 4.05 -20.18 18.53
N THR A 31 4.11 -20.68 17.28
CA THR A 31 5.15 -20.28 16.34
C THR A 31 5.07 -18.77 16.07
N LYS A 32 6.18 -18.07 16.32
CA LYS A 32 6.27 -16.62 16.15
C LYS A 32 6.02 -16.26 14.68
N LYS A 33 5.01 -15.43 14.45
CA LYS A 33 4.72 -14.84 13.14
C LYS A 33 5.43 -13.49 13.00
N LYS A 34 5.85 -13.15 11.79
CA LYS A 34 6.50 -11.88 11.46
C LYS A 34 5.72 -11.16 10.37
N TRP A 35 5.66 -9.84 10.46
CA TRP A 35 5.02 -9.01 9.44
C TRP A 35 5.96 -8.81 8.26
N HIS A 36 5.40 -8.94 7.07
CA HIS A 36 6.09 -8.68 5.82
C HIS A 36 5.26 -7.71 4.98
N ILE A 37 5.97 -6.82 4.28
CA ILE A 37 5.45 -5.91 3.28
C ILE A 37 5.99 -6.36 1.94
N TYR A 38 5.12 -6.42 0.93
CA TYR A 38 5.47 -6.79 -0.43
C TYR A 38 5.11 -5.66 -1.39
N TYR A 39 6.10 -5.10 -2.06
CA TYR A 39 5.94 -3.94 -2.94
C TYR A 39 6.84 -4.09 -4.17
N TYR A 40 6.55 -3.32 -5.20
CA TYR A 40 7.43 -3.16 -6.35
C TYR A 40 8.27 -1.90 -6.16
N ASP A 41 9.58 -1.99 -6.41
CA ASP A 41 10.43 -0.80 -6.46
C ASP A 41 10.19 0.00 -7.75
N GLU A 42 10.92 1.11 -7.92
CA GLU A 42 10.79 1.99 -9.08
C GLU A 42 11.15 1.29 -10.40
N GLU A 43 12.03 0.30 -10.35
CA GLU A 43 12.44 -0.53 -11.49
C GLU A 43 11.44 -1.67 -11.78
N GLY A 44 10.37 -1.79 -10.99
CA GLY A 44 9.36 -2.83 -11.13
C GLY A 44 9.79 -4.19 -10.56
N ASN A 45 10.86 -4.25 -9.77
CA ASN A 45 11.29 -5.48 -9.11
C ASN A 45 10.46 -5.74 -7.85
N PHE A 46 10.04 -6.99 -7.66
CA PHE A 46 9.34 -7.41 -6.46
C PHE A 46 10.27 -7.42 -5.25
N LYS A 47 9.92 -6.67 -4.20
CA LYS A 47 10.66 -6.58 -2.94
C LYS A 47 9.82 -7.09 -1.79
N THR A 48 10.52 -7.73 -0.85
CA THR A 48 9.94 -8.16 0.43
C THR A 48 10.72 -7.51 1.57
N GLN A 49 10.00 -6.86 2.48
CA GLN A 49 10.59 -6.25 3.67
C GLN A 49 9.95 -6.80 4.93
N ARG A 50 10.79 -7.24 5.89
CA ARG A 50 10.33 -7.56 7.24
C ARG A 50 10.12 -6.29 8.02
N VAL A 51 8.99 -6.22 8.73
CA VAL A 51 8.67 -5.09 9.59
C VAL A 51 8.24 -5.55 10.98
N ASN A 52 8.41 -4.65 11.94
CA ASN A 52 7.89 -4.87 13.28
C ASN A 52 6.36 -4.63 13.32
N THR A 53 5.73 -4.93 14.45
CA THR A 53 4.27 -4.77 14.59
C THR A 53 3.83 -3.31 14.48
N LEU A 54 4.60 -2.36 15.04
CA LEU A 54 4.23 -0.94 15.01
C LEU A 54 4.26 -0.39 13.58
N GLN A 55 5.32 -0.69 12.83
CA GLN A 55 5.43 -0.36 11.42
C GLN A 55 4.29 -0.98 10.62
N ALA A 56 3.97 -2.26 10.82
CA ALA A 56 2.86 -2.91 10.14
C ALA A 56 1.51 -2.23 10.43
N MET A 57 1.29 -1.76 11.66
CA MET A 57 0.08 -1.02 12.01
C MET A 57 0.07 0.39 11.40
N TYR A 58 1.17 1.13 11.51
CA TYR A 58 1.34 2.45 10.88
C TYR A 58 0.98 2.38 9.39
N TYR A 59 1.55 1.41 8.68
CA TYR A 59 1.28 1.33 7.28
C TYR A 59 -0.16 0.90 6.94
N LYS A 60 -0.78 0.03 7.75
CA LYS A 60 -2.19 -0.32 7.60
C LYS A 60 -3.12 0.89 7.77
N THR A 61 -2.82 1.82 8.68
CA THR A 61 -3.64 3.03 8.88
C THR A 61 -3.46 4.06 7.76
N GLN A 62 -2.36 3.96 7.01
CA GLN A 62 -2.08 4.79 5.84
C GLN A 62 -2.55 4.16 4.52
N LYS A 63 -3.08 2.93 4.54
CA LYS A 63 -3.58 2.26 3.34
C LYS A 63 -4.73 3.06 2.73
N ARG A 64 -4.55 3.49 1.48
CA ARG A 64 -5.57 4.17 0.67
C ARG A 64 -6.14 3.22 -0.38
N LYS A 65 -7.41 3.37 -0.69
CA LYS A 65 -8.11 2.66 -1.77
C LYS A 65 -7.92 3.42 -3.07
N ARG A 66 -7.69 2.69 -4.15
CA ARG A 66 -7.66 3.23 -5.52
C ARG A 66 -9.10 3.23 -6.05
N ILE A 67 -9.65 4.41 -6.31
CA ILE A 67 -11.00 4.57 -6.84
C ILE A 67 -10.91 5.37 -8.13
N LYS A 68 -11.68 4.95 -9.15
CA LYS A 68 -11.83 5.69 -10.40
C LYS A 68 -12.95 6.72 -10.20
N TYR A 69 -12.65 7.97 -10.52
CA TYR A 69 -13.58 9.09 -10.49
C TYR A 69 -13.78 9.63 -11.91
N VAL A 70 -14.93 10.24 -12.11
CA VAL A 70 -15.25 11.05 -13.30
C VAL A 70 -15.47 12.47 -12.78
N CYS A 71 -14.74 13.44 -13.32
CA CYS A 71 -14.98 14.84 -13.00
C CYS A 71 -16.29 15.30 -13.65
N THR A 72 -17.12 16.06 -12.93
CA THR A 72 -18.36 16.61 -13.48
C THR A 72 -18.17 17.89 -14.30
N GLU A 73 -17.00 18.54 -14.17
CA GLU A 73 -16.69 19.80 -14.86
C GLU A 73 -16.01 19.56 -16.21
N CYS A 74 -14.87 18.87 -16.21
CA CYS A 74 -14.12 18.58 -17.43
C CYS A 74 -14.42 17.20 -18.03
N LEU A 75 -15.29 16.39 -17.39
CA LEU A 75 -15.66 15.03 -17.82
C LEU A 75 -14.49 14.02 -17.89
N GLU A 76 -13.32 14.40 -17.42
CA GLU A 76 -12.14 13.53 -17.42
C GLU A 76 -12.22 12.44 -16.36
N MET A 77 -11.65 11.28 -16.69
CA MET A 77 -11.50 10.16 -15.77
C MET A 77 -10.15 10.22 -15.07
N PHE A 78 -10.16 10.10 -13.75
CA PHE A 78 -8.93 10.04 -12.97
C PHE A 78 -9.00 9.02 -11.84
N VAL A 79 -7.84 8.74 -11.26
CA VAL A 79 -7.70 7.82 -10.15
C VAL A 79 -7.39 8.59 -8.89
N GLY A 80 -8.30 8.53 -7.91
CA GLY A 80 -8.08 9.06 -6.57
C GLY A 80 -7.56 7.97 -5.62
N LEU A 81 -6.75 8.39 -4.65
CA LEU A 81 -6.33 7.58 -3.52
C LEU A 81 -7.00 8.11 -2.25
N VAL A 82 -7.99 7.38 -1.75
CA VAL A 82 -8.78 7.83 -0.58
C VAL A 82 -8.75 6.83 0.56
N LYS A 83 -8.84 7.31 1.80
CA LYS A 83 -9.06 6.44 2.98
C LYS A 83 -10.52 6.04 3.11
N SER A 84 -11.43 6.91 2.67
CA SER A 84 -12.88 6.71 2.74
C SER A 84 -13.56 7.15 1.45
N HIS A 85 -14.70 6.55 1.10
CA HIS A 85 -15.51 7.00 -0.04
C HIS A 85 -16.13 8.39 0.16
N LYS A 86 -16.11 8.91 1.40
CA LYS A 86 -16.61 10.24 1.75
C LYS A 86 -15.55 11.34 1.63
N GLU A 87 -14.31 10.98 1.32
CA GLU A 87 -13.23 11.97 1.15
C GLU A 87 -13.45 12.70 -0.17
N GLU A 88 -13.47 14.03 -0.12
CA GLU A 88 -13.52 14.86 -1.32
C GLU A 88 -12.18 14.79 -2.03
N VAL A 89 -12.22 14.65 -3.36
CA VAL A 89 -11.04 14.53 -4.20
C VAL A 89 -11.15 15.54 -5.32
N GLU A 90 -10.17 16.44 -5.39
CA GLU A 90 -10.08 17.43 -6.44
C GLU A 90 -9.66 16.79 -7.77
N CYS A 91 -10.24 17.28 -8.87
CA CYS A 91 -9.87 16.82 -10.19
C CYS A 91 -8.52 17.41 -10.59
N PRO A 92 -7.53 16.60 -10.98
CA PRO A 92 -6.20 17.09 -11.36
C PRO A 92 -6.15 17.76 -12.75
N TYR A 93 -7.27 17.81 -13.49
CA TYR A 93 -7.31 18.25 -14.88
C TYR A 93 -8.13 19.53 -15.11
N CYS A 94 -8.93 19.98 -14.14
CA CYS A 94 -9.79 21.17 -14.33
C CYS A 94 -9.00 22.47 -14.55
N GLU A 95 -7.79 22.60 -13.98
CA GLU A 95 -6.95 23.80 -14.14
C GLU A 95 -6.04 23.77 -15.37
N MET A 96 -6.08 22.68 -16.14
CA MET A 96 -5.26 22.52 -17.37
C MET A 96 -6.05 22.75 -18.67
N GLY A 97 -7.31 23.17 -18.56
CA GLY A 97 -8.24 23.42 -19.67
C GLY A 97 -8.42 24.89 -20.01
#